data_AF-A0A957QRX5-F1
#
_entry.id   AF-A0A957QRX5-F1
#
_cell.length_a   1.000
_cell.length_b   1.000
_cell.length_c   1.000
_cell.angle_alpha   90.00
_cell.angle_beta   90.00
_cell.angle_gamma   90.00
#
_symmetry.space_group_name_H-M   'P 1'
#
loop_
_entity.id
_entity.type
_entity.pdbx_description
1 polymer ?
#
loop_
_entity_poly.entity_id
_entity_poly.type
_entity_poly.pdbx_seq_one_letter_code
_entity_poly.pdbx_strand_id
1 'polypeptide(L)' 'WTEYIEAPEHLEYMAYPRAQALAEALWSAPPKRDFAEFKTRLRPHLLRLGRMGVSYRPVPLDFDD' A
#
# COMPACT_ATOMS: atom_id res chain seq x y z
N TRP A 1 -11.44 5.97 -10.28
CA TRP A 1 -12.46 6.95 -9.91
C TRP A 1 -11.76 8.07 -9.18
N THR A 2 -11.83 9.27 -9.74
CA THR A 2 -11.13 10.48 -9.27
C THR A 2 -12.09 11.66 -9.18
N GLU A 3 -13.40 11.40 -9.14
CA GLU A 3 -14.46 12.40 -9.07
C GLU A 3 -14.26 13.41 -7.93
N TYR A 4 -13.59 13.00 -6.85
CA TYR A 4 -13.25 13.83 -5.68
C TYR A 4 -11.75 13.85 -5.35
N ILE A 5 -10.88 13.58 -6.33
CA ILE A 5 -9.42 13.57 -6.16
C ILE A 5 -8.81 14.63 -7.08
N GLU A 6 -8.57 15.82 -6.53
CA GLU A 6 -8.11 16.98 -7.30
C GLU A 6 -6.58 17.11 -7.35
N ALA A 7 -5.88 16.61 -6.33
CA ALA A 7 -4.44 16.79 -6.15
C ALA A 7 -3.66 15.47 -6.29
N PRO A 8 -2.44 15.47 -6.87
CA PRO A 8 -1.59 14.29 -6.95
C PRO A 8 -1.31 13.64 -5.60
N GLU A 9 -1.12 14.42 -4.55
CA GLU A 9 -0.86 13.94 -3.19
C GLU A 9 -2.07 13.21 -2.63
N HIS A 10 -3.29 13.69 -2.93
CA HIS A 10 -4.53 13.00 -2.57
C HIS A 10 -4.69 11.70 -3.36
N LEU A 11 -4.30 11.70 -4.65
CA LEU A 11 -4.28 10.48 -5.45
C LEU A 11 -3.33 9.44 -4.86
N GLU A 12 -2.11 9.84 -4.49
CA GLU A 12 -1.12 8.96 -3.86
C GLU A 12 -1.61 8.42 -2.51
N TYR A 13 -2.22 9.28 -1.69
CA TYR A 13 -2.80 8.90 -0.40
C TYR A 13 -3.90 7.86 -0.55
N MET A 14 -4.70 8.00 -1.59
CA MET A 14 -5.73 7.02 -1.93
C MET A 14 -5.09 5.75 -2.52
N ALA A 15 -4.12 5.85 -3.42
CA ALA A 15 -3.56 4.68 -4.10
C ALA A 15 -2.72 3.80 -3.18
N TYR A 16 -1.88 4.40 -2.33
CA TYR A 16 -0.89 3.68 -1.53
C TYR A 16 -1.32 3.59 -0.06
N PRO A 17 -1.33 2.40 0.56
CA PRO A 17 -0.68 1.14 0.12
C PRO A 17 -1.56 0.13 -0.65
N ARG A 18 -2.78 0.51 -1.05
CA ARG A 18 -3.73 -0.43 -1.70
C ARG A 18 -3.19 -0.97 -3.02
N ALA A 19 -2.43 -0.16 -3.76
CA ALA A 19 -1.75 -0.57 -4.98
C ALA A 19 -0.78 -1.74 -4.78
N GLN A 20 -0.05 -1.81 -3.66
CA GLN A 20 0.83 -2.95 -3.35
C GLN A 20 0.03 -4.22 -3.08
N ALA A 21 -1.09 -4.12 -2.37
CA ALA A 21 -1.96 -5.27 -2.12
C ALA A 21 -2.59 -5.78 -3.43
N LEU A 22 -3.00 -4.88 -4.32
CA LEU A 22 -3.51 -5.23 -5.64
C LEU A 22 -2.42 -5.90 -6.50
N ALA A 23 -1.20 -5.36 -6.50
CA ALA A 23 -0.07 -5.94 -7.22
C ALA A 23 0.25 -7.35 -6.71
N GLU A 24 0.28 -7.56 -5.39
CA GLU A 24 0.46 -8.88 -4.77
C GLU A 24 -0.64 -9.87 -5.20
N ALA A 25 -1.90 -9.42 -5.19
CA ALA A 25 -3.05 -10.26 -5.55
C ALA A 25 -2.99 -10.73 -7.02
N LEU A 26 -2.50 -9.86 -7.92
CA LEU A 26 -2.42 -10.12 -9.36
C LEU A 26 -1.14 -10.83 -9.79
N TRP A 27 -0.02 -10.63 -9.08
CA TRP A 27 1.29 -11.16 -9.47
C TRP A 27 1.67 -12.44 -8.73
N SER A 28 1.35 -12.56 -7.44
CA SER A 28 1.74 -13.72 -6.63
C SER A 28 0.79 -14.89 -6.83
N ALA A 29 1.37 -16.10 -6.97
CA ALA A 29 0.59 -17.34 -7.04
C ALA A 29 -0.23 -17.54 -5.75
N PRO A 30 -1.43 -18.15 -5.81
CA PRO A 30 -2.30 -18.33 -4.65
C PRO A 30 -1.63 -18.88 -3.38
N PRO A 31 -0.78 -19.92 -3.45
CA PRO A 31 -0.12 -20.47 -2.26
C PRO A 31 0.91 -19.53 -1.62
N LYS A 32 1.33 -18.48 -2.34
CA LYS A 32 2.32 -17.50 -1.88
C LYS A 32 1.67 -16.22 -1.34
N ARG A 33 0.34 -16.09 -1.41
CA ARG A 33 -0.40 -14.92 -0.92
C ARG A 33 -0.77 -15.15 0.55
N ASP A 34 0.18 -14.88 1.44
CA ASP A 34 -0.04 -14.86 2.88
C ASP A 34 -0.12 -13.42 3.40
N PHE A 35 -1.20 -13.09 4.12
CA PHE A 35 -1.43 -11.72 4.56
C PHE A 35 -0.47 -11.28 5.67
N ALA A 36 -0.11 -12.18 6.59
CA ALA A 36 0.82 -11.85 7.66
C ALA A 36 2.22 -11.56 7.09
N GLU A 37 2.69 -12.40 6.17
CA GLU A 37 3.93 -12.22 5.43
C GLU A 37 3.91 -10.93 4.59
N PHE A 38 2.81 -10.64 3.89
CA PHE A 38 2.63 -9.38 3.19
C PHE A 38 2.78 -8.16 4.12
N LYS A 39 2.17 -8.18 5.31
CA LYS A 39 2.32 -7.08 6.30
C LYS A 39 3.79 -6.88 6.68
N THR A 40 4.56 -7.96 6.86
CA THR A 40 5.99 -7.84 7.16
C THR A 40 6.79 -7.19 6.03
N ARG A 41 6.46 -7.49 4.76
CA ARG A 41 7.10 -6.88 3.59
C ARG A 41 6.61 -5.46 3.31
N LEU A 42 5.37 -5.14 3.66
CA LEU A 42 4.77 -3.83 3.43
C LEU A 42 5.47 -2.74 4.25
N ARG A 43 5.82 -3.02 5.51
CA ARG A 43 6.49 -2.05 6.40
C ARG A 43 7.75 -1.42 5.79
N PRO A 44 8.79 -2.19 5.38
CA PRO A 44 9.97 -1.59 4.75
C PRO A 44 9.65 -0.96 3.38
N HIS A 45 8.60 -1.41 2.68
CA HIS A 45 8.16 -0.76 1.45
C HIS A 45 7.57 0.63 1.70
N LEU A 46 6.79 0.82 2.76
CA LEU A 46 6.26 2.13 3.13
C LEU A 46 7.38 3.12 3.47
N LEU A 47 8.44 2.66 4.16
CA LEU A 47 9.62 3.49 4.41
C LEU A 47 10.31 3.94 3.11
N ARG A 48 10.35 3.09 2.08
CA ARG A 48 10.87 3.48 0.76
C ARG A 48 9.98 4.52 0.09
N LEU A 49 8.65 4.36 0.14
CA LEU A 49 7.72 5.36 -0.37
C LEU A 49 7.93 6.72 0.31
N GLY A 50 8.08 6.74 1.63
CA GLY A 50 8.35 7.97 2.39
C GLY A 50 9.65 8.64 1.97
N ARG A 51 10.71 7.87 1.70
CA ARG A 51 11.99 8.39 1.19
C ARG A 51 11.89 8.95 -0.23
N MET A 52 10.94 8.47 -1.04
CA MET A 52 10.67 8.98 -2.38
C MET A 52 9.72 10.18 -2.39
N GLY A 53 9.22 10.61 -1.23
CA GLY A 53 8.27 11.72 -1.12
C GLY A 53 6.84 11.36 -1.55
N VAL A 54 6.50 10.07 -1.63
CA VAL A 54 5.14 9.62 -1.99
C VAL A 54 4.21 9.84 -0.81
N SER A 55 3.08 10.51 -1.04
CA SER A 55 2.07 10.87 -0.04
C SER A 55 1.16 9.68 0.33
N TYR A 56 1.73 8.54 0.72
CA TYR A 56 0.94 7.34 1.06
C TYR A 56 0.19 7.47 2.39
N ARG A 57 -0.92 6.74 2.55
CA ARG A 57 -1.64 6.67 3.83
C ARG A 57 -0.83 5.88 4.88
N PRO A 58 -0.48 6.47 6.04
CA PRO A 58 0.17 5.75 7.12
C PRO A 58 -0.69 4.57 7.61
N VAL A 59 -0.06 3.43 7.87
CA VAL A 59 -0.73 2.24 8.43
C VAL A 59 -0.22 2.02 9.84
N PRO A 60 -1.10 1.87 10.85
CA PRO A 60 -0.70 1.46 12.19
C PRO A 60 0.08 0.13 12.17
N LEU A 61 1.00 -0.05 13.11
CA LEU A 61 1.85 -1.24 13.16
C LEU A 61 1.03 -2.52 13.45
N ASP A 62 -0.16 -2.38 13.99
CA ASP A 62 -1.02 -3.40 14.61
C ASP A 62 -2.46 -3.37 14.06
N PHE A 63 -2.66 -3.00 12.79
CA PHE A 63 -3.99 -3.05 12.17
C PHE A 63 -4.39 -4.52 11.90
N ASP A 64 -5.08 -5.11 12.88
CA ASP A 64 -5.72 -6.43 12.88
C ASP A 64 -7.19 -6.31 13.30
N ASP A 65 -7.93 -5.38 12.67
CA ASP A 65 -9.39 -5.28 12.72
C ASP A 65 -10.02 -5.68 11.38
#